data_AF-A0A8S3EJ90-F1
#
_entry.id   AF-A0A8S3EJ90-F1
#
_cell.length_a   1.000
_cell.length_b   1.000
_cell.length_c   1.000
_cell.angle_alpha   90.00
_cell.angle_beta   90.00
_cell.angle_gamma   90.00
#
_symmetry.space_group_name_H-M   'P 1'
#
loop_
_entity.id
_entity.type
_entity.pdbx_description
1 polymer ?
#
loop_
_entity_poly.entity_id
_entity_poly.type
_entity_poly.pdbx_seq_one_letter_code
_entity_poly.pdbx_strand_id
1 'polypeptide(L)'
;KFYRCSDLSKVTPEECQGNYFDFGNGKRKPDCKKRSWDPYDFTYDSVPQAILTLFTVQTGEGWPTVLQHSIDATGINRGPQPGHRLEVAVFYVVYFIVFPFFFVNIFVALIIITFQDQGQKELEEAEINKNQKSCIDFALNAKPIQRCKPKQEGSLRYRIWQLCTSSYFEFCIMVMIALNTCVLMAKYYRSPSTYNDILTYANTTFTALFTVESILKIIAFGLRNYFRDKWNAFDFITVLGSIADVLVTEFRLTKANVALSVGPQKHK
;
A
#
# COMPACT_ATOMS: atom_id res chain seq x y z
N LYS A 1 -10.94 30.26 24.57
CA LYS A 1 -10.96 30.89 23.22
C LYS A 1 -11.34 29.88 22.11
N PHE A 2 -11.31 28.58 22.39
CA PHE A 2 -11.56 27.50 21.42
C PHE A 2 -13.01 26.99 21.55
N TYR A 3 -13.96 27.91 21.57
CA TYR A 3 -15.39 27.59 21.67
C TYR A 3 -16.11 28.16 20.47
N ARG A 4 -17.15 27.46 20.02
CA ARG A 4 -18.00 27.90 18.93
C ARG A 4 -19.46 27.57 19.22
N CYS A 5 -20.35 28.33 18.59
CA CYS A 5 -21.73 27.93 18.48
C CYS A 5 -21.89 26.86 17.39
N SER A 6 -22.93 26.01 17.47
CA SER A 6 -23.23 25.02 16.43
C SER A 6 -23.45 25.67 15.06
N ASP A 7 -23.93 26.92 15.01
CA ASP A 7 -24.01 27.74 13.81
C ASP A 7 -23.03 28.92 13.86
N LEU A 8 -22.35 29.18 12.74
CA LEU A 8 -21.37 30.26 12.61
C LEU A 8 -21.98 31.68 12.62
N SER A 9 -23.31 31.78 12.70
CA SER A 9 -24.00 33.07 12.68
C SER A 9 -23.95 33.80 14.03
N LYS A 10 -23.72 33.07 15.13
CA LYS A 10 -23.69 33.59 16.50
C LYS A 10 -22.29 33.52 17.07
N VAL A 11 -21.86 34.62 17.70
CA VAL A 11 -20.47 34.79 18.15
C VAL A 11 -20.36 34.77 19.67
N THR A 12 -21.45 34.95 20.42
CA THR A 12 -21.44 34.93 21.89
C THR A 12 -22.26 33.75 22.43
N PRO A 13 -21.95 33.24 23.64
CA PRO A 13 -22.73 32.17 24.25
C PRO A 13 -24.17 32.60 24.58
N GLU A 14 -24.37 33.88 24.88
CA GLU A 14 -25.69 34.48 25.14
C GLU A 14 -26.58 34.45 23.89
N GLU A 15 -26.01 34.71 22.70
CA GLU A 15 -26.71 34.64 21.43
C GLU A 15 -26.90 33.20 20.91
N CYS A 16 -26.08 32.26 21.38
CA CYS A 16 -26.08 30.86 20.97
C CYS A 16 -27.20 30.05 21.66
N GLN A 17 -28.44 30.51 21.49
CA GLN A 17 -29.63 29.90 22.09
C GLN A 17 -30.72 29.62 21.04
N GLY A 18 -31.67 28.76 21.41
CA GLY A 18 -32.78 28.36 20.53
C GLY A 18 -32.35 27.35 19.46
N ASN A 19 -33.00 27.41 18.30
CA ASN A 19 -32.79 26.48 17.19
C ASN A 19 -32.26 27.21 15.95
N TYR A 20 -31.54 26.46 15.11
CA TYR A 20 -31.08 26.89 13.80
C TYR A 20 -31.46 25.86 12.73
N PHE A 21 -31.49 26.31 11.47
CA PHE A 21 -31.77 25.46 10.32
C PHE A 21 -30.45 24.95 9.73
N ASP A 22 -30.26 23.63 9.73
CA ASP A 22 -29.13 22.96 9.08
C ASP A 22 -29.55 22.48 7.69
N PHE A 23 -28.89 23.01 6.67
CA PHE A 23 -29.18 22.69 5.27
C PHE A 23 -28.37 21.49 4.73
N GLY A 24 -27.40 20.97 5.50
CA GLY A 24 -26.59 19.80 5.13
C GLY A 24 -26.02 19.83 3.70
N ASN A 25 -25.60 18.67 3.19
CA ASN A 25 -25.14 18.54 1.80
C ASN A 25 -26.32 18.57 0.81
N GLY A 26 -26.83 19.76 0.51
CA GLY A 26 -27.76 20.00 -0.60
C GLY A 26 -29.20 19.56 -0.36
N LYS A 27 -29.64 19.41 0.90
CA LYS A 27 -31.05 19.12 1.19
C LYS A 27 -31.91 20.35 0.90
N ARG A 28 -33.02 20.16 0.17
CA ARG A 28 -34.01 21.22 -0.09
C ARG A 28 -34.81 21.62 1.16
N LYS A 29 -34.95 20.71 2.12
CA LYS A 29 -35.63 20.95 3.40
C LYS A 29 -34.58 20.96 4.52
N PRO A 30 -34.48 22.03 5.32
CA PRO A 30 -33.54 22.07 6.43
C PRO A 30 -34.03 21.21 7.60
N ASP A 31 -33.08 20.64 8.32
CA ASP A 31 -33.33 20.01 9.61
C ASP A 31 -33.24 21.09 10.71
N CYS A 32 -34.24 21.15 11.59
CA CYS A 32 -34.21 22.06 12.74
C CYS A 32 -33.37 21.44 13.86
N LYS A 33 -32.24 22.06 14.19
CA LYS A 33 -31.32 21.61 15.25
C LYS A 33 -31.22 22.65 16.36
N LYS A 34 -31.00 22.20 17.59
CA LYS A 34 -30.78 23.09 18.74
C LYS A 34 -29.37 23.65 18.69
N ARG A 35 -29.19 24.94 18.99
CA ARG A 35 -27.88 25.55 19.18
C ARG A 35 -27.27 25.08 20.50
N SER A 36 -25.97 24.81 20.46
CA SER A 36 -25.11 24.49 21.59
C SER A 36 -23.80 25.25 21.46
N TRP A 37 -23.28 25.69 22.60
CA TRP A 37 -21.99 26.36 22.71
C TRP A 37 -20.96 25.35 23.19
N ASP A 38 -20.21 24.80 22.25
CA ASP A 38 -19.33 23.65 22.50
C ASP A 38 -17.86 24.01 22.27
N PRO A 39 -16.94 23.43 23.06
CA PRO A 39 -15.51 23.51 22.77
C PRO A 39 -15.16 22.71 21.52
N TYR A 40 -14.04 23.06 20.87
CA TYR A 40 -13.41 22.15 19.92
C TYR A 40 -12.83 20.92 20.64
N ASP A 41 -12.61 19.83 19.90
CA ASP A 41 -12.04 18.59 20.47
C ASP A 41 -10.64 18.82 21.08
N PHE A 42 -9.86 19.70 20.43
CA PHE A 42 -8.52 20.10 20.87
C PHE A 42 -8.55 21.56 21.36
N THR A 43 -8.23 21.75 22.64
CA THR A 43 -8.20 23.08 23.27
C THR A 43 -6.97 23.25 24.17
N TYR A 44 -6.79 24.48 24.64
CA TYR A 44 -5.69 24.88 25.53
C TYR A 44 -6.20 25.31 26.91
N ASP A 45 -7.35 24.77 27.35
CA ASP A 45 -8.00 25.20 28.61
C ASP A 45 -7.28 24.62 29.86
N SER A 46 -6.60 23.48 29.74
CA SER A 46 -5.80 22.86 30.80
C SER A 46 -4.46 22.36 30.28
N VAL A 47 -3.46 22.23 31.15
CA VAL A 47 -2.11 21.75 30.77
C VAL A 47 -2.15 20.35 30.14
N PRO A 48 -2.87 19.34 30.68
CA PRO A 48 -2.94 18.02 30.04
C PRO A 48 -3.59 18.06 28.65
N GLN A 49 -4.64 18.87 28.47
CA GLN A 49 -5.31 19.00 27.18
C GLN A 49 -4.46 19.78 26.16
N ALA A 50 -3.69 20.77 26.62
CA ALA A 50 -2.70 21.47 25.82
C ALA A 50 -1.59 20.52 25.36
N ILE A 51 -1.08 19.65 26.25
CA ILE A 51 -0.10 18.62 25.89
C ILE A 51 -0.67 17.67 24.85
N LEU A 52 -1.92 17.20 25.02
CA LEU A 52 -2.58 16.34 24.05
C LEU A 52 -2.71 17.03 22.68
N THR A 53 -3.12 18.30 22.67
CA THR A 53 -3.26 19.10 21.44
C THR A 53 -1.91 19.32 20.75
N LEU A 54 -0.84 19.59 21.51
CA LEU A 54 0.50 19.72 20.97
C LEU A 54 1.05 18.38 20.46
N PHE A 55 0.73 17.28 21.14
CA PHE A 55 1.06 15.94 20.68
C PHE A 55 0.42 15.62 19.33
N THR A 56 -0.86 15.92 19.13
CA THR A 56 -1.52 15.70 17.83
C THR A 56 -0.95 16.58 16.72
N VAL A 57 -0.56 17.82 17.05
CA VAL A 57 0.14 18.70 16.11
C VAL A 57 1.50 18.11 15.74
N GLN A 58 2.24 17.55 16.70
CA GLN A 58 3.53 16.92 16.51
C GLN A 58 3.46 15.64 15.67
N THR A 59 2.38 14.86 15.76
CA THR A 59 2.18 13.68 14.93
C THR A 59 1.80 14.01 13.49
N GLY A 60 1.49 15.28 13.19
CA GLY A 60 1.05 15.70 11.85
C GLY A 60 -0.40 15.32 11.53
N GLU A 61 -1.16 14.86 12.51
CA GLU A 61 -2.56 14.41 12.34
C GLU A 61 -3.52 15.52 12.77
N GLY A 62 -4.39 15.97 11.86
CA GLY A 62 -5.38 17.01 12.17
C GLY A 62 -4.82 18.41 12.49
N TRP A 63 -3.49 18.60 12.47
CA TRP A 63 -2.84 19.89 12.77
C TRP A 63 -3.35 21.10 11.97
N PRO A 64 -3.78 21.01 10.70
CA PRO A 64 -4.31 22.18 9.99
C PRO A 64 -5.59 22.70 10.63
N THR A 65 -6.40 21.80 11.21
CA THR A 65 -7.65 22.19 11.91
C THR A 65 -7.34 22.90 13.23
N VAL A 66 -6.37 22.40 14.00
CA VAL A 66 -5.90 23.04 15.23
C VAL A 66 -5.30 24.42 14.94
N LEU A 67 -4.48 24.53 13.89
CA LEU A 67 -3.94 25.80 13.42
C LEU A 67 -5.06 26.77 13.03
N GLN A 68 -6.01 26.33 12.21
CA GLN A 68 -7.16 27.13 11.75
C GLN A 68 -7.96 27.67 12.96
N HIS A 69 -8.32 26.80 13.91
CA HIS A 69 -9.04 27.21 15.12
C HIS A 69 -8.25 28.21 15.97
N SER A 70 -6.92 28.14 15.93
CA SER A 70 -6.03 29.05 16.65
C SER A 70 -5.89 30.42 15.97
N ILE A 71 -5.85 30.45 14.64
CA ILE A 71 -5.86 31.69 13.84
C ILE A 71 -7.20 32.40 13.99
N ASP A 72 -8.29 31.64 13.99
CA ASP A 72 -9.64 32.19 14.07
C ASP A 72 -10.05 32.56 15.52
N ALA A 73 -9.22 32.21 16.51
CA ALA A 73 -9.49 32.46 17.92
C ALA A 73 -9.48 33.96 18.26
N THR A 74 -10.57 34.45 18.83
CA THR A 74 -10.75 35.86 19.22
C THR A 74 -10.52 36.08 20.72
N GLY A 75 -11.56 36.49 21.44
CA GLY A 75 -11.57 36.76 22.88
C GLY A 75 -12.05 35.57 23.72
N ILE A 76 -12.08 35.77 25.03
CA ILE A 76 -12.74 34.84 25.96
C ILE A 76 -14.24 34.94 25.73
N ASN A 77 -14.95 33.80 25.72
CA ASN A 77 -16.40 33.73 25.47
C ASN A 77 -16.86 34.39 24.16
N ARG A 78 -15.99 34.41 23.15
CA ARG A 78 -16.33 34.81 21.79
C ARG A 78 -15.96 33.71 20.81
N GLY A 79 -16.78 33.59 19.78
CA GLY A 79 -16.66 32.61 18.72
C GLY A 79 -15.53 32.97 17.75
N PRO A 80 -15.21 32.05 16.83
CA PRO A 80 -14.14 32.23 15.87
C PRO A 80 -14.49 33.33 14.85
N GLN A 81 -13.50 34.11 14.45
CA GLN A 81 -13.58 35.02 13.31
C GLN A 81 -12.50 34.65 12.29
N PRO A 82 -12.86 34.35 11.02
CA PRO A 82 -11.90 33.92 10.03
C PRO A 82 -10.72 34.89 9.87
N GLY A 83 -9.49 34.38 10.06
CA GLY A 83 -8.26 35.15 9.84
C GLY A 83 -7.98 36.24 10.88
N HIS A 84 -8.59 36.19 12.08
CA HIS A 84 -8.44 37.23 13.10
C HIS A 84 -6.99 37.42 13.57
N ARG A 85 -6.23 36.33 13.75
CA ARG A 85 -4.86 36.36 14.31
C ARG A 85 -3.91 35.51 13.51
N LEU A 86 -3.53 36.00 12.34
CA LEU A 86 -2.61 35.29 11.46
C LEU A 86 -1.21 35.11 12.08
N GLU A 87 -0.81 35.98 13.02
CA GLU A 87 0.48 35.86 13.70
C GLU A 87 0.66 34.56 14.49
N VAL A 88 -0.44 33.89 14.89
CA VAL A 88 -0.40 32.61 15.61
C VAL A 88 0.16 31.49 14.74
N ALA A 89 0.11 31.61 13.41
CA ALA A 89 0.71 30.64 12.51
C ALA A 89 2.24 30.49 12.73
N VAL A 90 2.91 31.56 13.14
CA VAL A 90 4.36 31.54 13.42
C VAL A 90 4.68 30.57 14.57
N PHE A 91 3.85 30.53 15.61
CA PHE A 91 4.02 29.59 16.72
C PHE A 91 4.02 28.14 16.23
N TYR A 92 3.04 27.77 15.39
CA TYR A 92 2.93 26.42 14.86
C TYR A 92 4.07 26.08 13.90
N VAL A 93 4.48 27.01 13.03
CA VAL A 93 5.64 26.79 12.13
C VAL A 93 6.92 26.54 12.94
N VAL A 94 7.18 27.36 13.97
CA VAL A 94 8.34 27.17 14.84
C VAL A 94 8.26 25.85 15.60
N TYR A 95 7.11 25.53 16.18
CA TYR A 95 6.89 24.26 16.88
C TYR A 95 7.13 23.06 15.95
N PHE A 96 6.60 23.11 14.73
CA PHE A 96 6.69 22.04 13.74
C PHE A 96 8.09 21.86 13.14
N ILE A 97 8.95 22.88 13.16
CA ILE A 97 10.34 22.75 12.69
C ILE A 97 11.25 22.35 13.84
N VAL A 98 11.16 23.06 14.96
CA VAL A 98 12.12 22.96 16.05
C VAL A 98 11.89 21.69 16.86
N PHE A 99 10.65 21.38 17.24
CA PHE A 99 10.37 20.28 18.16
C PHE A 99 10.67 18.90 17.56
N PRO A 100 10.27 18.56 16.31
CA PRO A 100 10.68 17.30 15.70
C PRO A 100 12.19 17.19 15.52
N PHE A 101 12.89 18.29 15.18
CA PHE A 101 14.34 18.26 15.02
C PHE A 101 15.03 17.83 16.32
N PHE A 102 14.68 18.45 17.45
CA PHE A 102 15.23 18.05 18.75
C PHE A 102 14.80 16.63 19.15
N PHE A 103 13.52 16.30 19.00
CA PHE A 103 12.99 15.00 19.43
C PHE A 103 13.62 13.83 18.66
N VAL A 104 13.69 13.93 17.32
CA VAL A 104 14.30 12.91 16.47
C VAL A 104 15.79 12.78 16.78
N ASN A 105 16.52 13.89 16.94
CA ASN A 105 17.95 13.84 17.23
C ASN A 105 18.26 13.16 18.57
N ILE A 106 17.50 13.47 19.62
CA ILE A 106 17.66 12.82 20.93
C ILE A 106 17.33 11.33 20.84
N PHE A 107 16.23 10.98 20.17
CA PHE A 107 15.80 9.59 20.02
C PHE A 107 16.80 8.76 19.21
N VAL A 108 17.29 9.29 18.09
CA VAL A 108 18.31 8.65 17.26
C VAL A 108 19.62 8.48 18.02
N ALA A 109 20.06 9.49 18.78
CA ALA A 109 21.25 9.39 19.60
C ALA A 109 21.14 8.29 20.65
N LEU A 110 20.00 8.20 21.35
CA LEU A 110 19.75 7.15 22.35
C LEU A 110 19.78 5.76 21.70
N ILE A 111 19.11 5.60 20.55
CA ILE A 111 19.14 4.34 19.79
C ILE A 111 20.58 3.96 19.44
N ILE A 112 21.35 4.88 18.85
CA ILE A 112 22.74 4.59 18.45
C ILE A 112 23.58 4.16 19.66
N ILE A 113 23.47 4.87 20.78
CA ILE A 113 24.20 4.52 22.01
C ILE A 113 23.82 3.12 22.50
N THR A 114 22.51 2.81 22.53
CA THR A 114 22.06 1.47 22.95
C THR A 114 22.51 0.35 22.01
N PHE A 115 22.50 0.58 20.69
CA PHE A 115 23.00 -0.39 19.71
C PHE A 115 24.52 -0.56 19.77
N GLN A 116 25.25 0.52 20.04
CA GLN A 116 26.70 0.46 20.22
C GLN A 116 27.06 -0.31 21.50
N ASP A 117 26.35 -0.08 22.62
CA ASP A 117 26.54 -0.81 23.87
C ASP A 117 26.24 -2.32 23.71
N GLN A 118 25.15 -2.67 23.04
CA GLN A 118 24.83 -4.06 22.72
C GLN A 118 25.87 -4.69 21.79
N GLY A 119 26.26 -3.99 20.73
CA GLY A 119 27.27 -4.47 19.79
C GLY A 119 28.64 -4.67 20.43
N GLN A 120 29.01 -3.80 21.38
CA GLN A 120 30.27 -3.89 22.12
C GLN A 120 30.26 -5.10 23.08
N LYS A 121 29.16 -5.36 23.78
CA LYS A 121 29.03 -6.55 24.65
C LYS A 121 29.12 -7.85 23.86
N GLU A 122 28.47 -7.93 22.69
CA GLU A 122 28.60 -9.09 21.81
C GLU A 122 30.02 -9.28 21.27
N LEU A 123 30.78 -8.20 21.07
CA LEU A 123 32.18 -8.24 20.66
C LEU A 123 33.11 -8.64 21.81
N GLU A 124 32.86 -8.19 23.03
CA GLU A 124 33.66 -8.52 24.22
C GLU A 124 33.46 -9.97 24.67
N GLU A 125 32.25 -10.52 24.53
CA GLU A 125 31.98 -11.93 24.80
C GLU A 125 32.53 -12.89 23.73
N ALA A 126 32.93 -12.38 22.56
CA ALA A 126 33.45 -13.17 21.45
C ALA A 126 34.96 -12.94 21.25
N GLU A 127 35.79 -13.93 21.57
CA GLU A 127 37.23 -13.93 21.24
C GLU A 127 37.52 -13.81 19.73
N ILE A 128 36.50 -13.98 18.88
CA ILE A 128 36.58 -14.03 17.43
C ILE A 128 35.82 -12.85 16.81
N ASN A 129 36.46 -12.16 15.85
CA ASN A 129 35.86 -11.03 15.13
C ASN A 129 34.57 -11.45 14.38
N LYS A 130 33.56 -10.57 14.32
CA LYS A 130 32.28 -10.78 13.61
C LYS A 130 32.45 -11.32 12.18
N ASN A 131 33.45 -10.83 11.44
CA ASN A 131 33.75 -11.32 10.08
C ASN A 131 34.29 -12.75 10.07
N GLN A 132 35.14 -13.10 11.04
CA GLN A 132 35.67 -14.46 11.20
C GLN A 132 34.55 -15.43 11.60
N LYS A 133 33.69 -15.05 12.54
CA LYS A 133 32.51 -15.83 12.95
C LYS A 133 31.61 -16.13 11.75
N SER A 134 31.29 -15.13 10.94
CA SER A 134 30.49 -15.30 9.72
C SER A 134 31.13 -16.26 8.71
N CYS A 135 32.45 -16.13 8.49
CA CYS A 135 33.18 -17.02 7.58
C CYS A 135 33.20 -18.48 8.07
N ILE A 136 33.46 -18.68 9.37
CA ILE A 136 33.46 -20.02 9.99
C ILE A 136 32.05 -20.63 9.93
N ASP A 137 31.01 -19.86 10.27
CA ASP A 137 29.63 -20.34 10.23
C ASP A 137 29.19 -20.72 8.81
N PHE A 138 29.58 -19.93 7.80
CA PHE A 138 29.36 -20.28 6.41
C PHE A 138 30.12 -21.56 6.01
N ALA A 139 31.40 -21.66 6.37
CA ALA A 139 32.21 -22.83 6.03
C ALA A 139 31.68 -24.13 6.68
N LEU A 140 31.15 -24.05 7.90
CA LEU A 140 30.58 -25.19 8.62
C LEU A 140 29.19 -25.59 8.10
N ASN A 141 28.34 -24.61 7.73
CA ASN A 141 26.95 -24.85 7.35
C ASN A 141 26.69 -24.93 5.84
N ALA A 142 27.70 -24.66 5.00
CA ALA A 142 27.56 -24.71 3.56
C ALA A 142 27.18 -26.12 3.09
N LYS A 143 26.05 -26.21 2.36
CA LYS A 143 25.60 -27.44 1.71
C LYS A 143 25.85 -27.36 0.21
N PRO A 144 26.20 -28.47 -0.45
CA PRO A 144 26.48 -28.47 -1.88
C PRO A 144 25.21 -28.13 -2.69
N ILE A 145 25.37 -27.24 -3.67
CA ILE A 145 24.29 -26.88 -4.61
C ILE A 145 24.06 -28.07 -5.55
N GLN A 146 22.85 -28.62 -5.54
CA GLN A 146 22.51 -29.75 -6.41
C GLN A 146 22.13 -29.27 -7.82
N ARG A 147 23.03 -29.45 -8.78
CA ARG A 147 22.75 -29.19 -10.21
C ARG A 147 22.20 -30.45 -10.88
N CYS A 148 20.95 -30.40 -11.35
CA CYS A 148 20.29 -31.53 -11.99
C CYS A 148 20.61 -31.59 -13.49
N LYS A 149 21.77 -32.16 -13.85
CA LYS A 149 22.12 -32.48 -15.25
C LYS A 149 21.47 -33.81 -15.67
N PRO A 150 20.75 -33.90 -16.81
CA PRO A 150 20.22 -35.16 -17.28
C PRO A 150 21.35 -36.13 -17.69
N LYS A 151 21.19 -37.42 -17.39
CA LYS A 151 22.26 -38.43 -17.53
C LYS A 151 22.60 -38.81 -18.99
N GLN A 152 21.69 -38.60 -19.93
CA GLN A 152 21.85 -39.00 -21.33
C GLN A 152 22.07 -37.78 -22.23
N GLU A 153 23.32 -37.57 -22.66
CA GLU A 153 23.75 -36.37 -23.40
C GLU A 153 23.22 -36.30 -24.85
N GLY A 154 22.74 -37.41 -25.41
CA GLY A 154 22.18 -37.47 -26.78
C GLY A 154 20.65 -37.35 -26.88
N SER A 155 19.92 -37.28 -25.76
CA SER A 155 18.46 -37.28 -25.77
C SER A 155 17.88 -35.90 -26.10
N LEU A 156 16.69 -35.85 -26.71
CA LEU A 156 15.91 -34.61 -26.86
C LEU A 156 15.77 -33.86 -25.53
N ARG A 157 15.67 -34.59 -24.41
CA ARG A 157 15.63 -34.02 -23.06
C ARG A 157 16.88 -33.21 -22.72
N TYR A 158 18.06 -33.63 -23.17
CA TYR A 158 19.31 -32.89 -22.95
C TYR A 158 19.34 -31.59 -23.74
N ARG A 159 18.87 -31.61 -24.99
CA ARG A 159 18.74 -30.38 -25.81
C ARG A 159 17.75 -29.38 -25.21
N ILE A 160 16.59 -29.86 -24.75
CA ILE A 160 15.60 -29.01 -24.07
C ILE A 160 16.17 -28.46 -22.75
N TRP A 161 16.89 -29.29 -21.99
CA TRP A 161 17.56 -28.83 -20.77
C TRP A 161 18.63 -27.77 -21.06
N GLN A 162 19.43 -27.92 -22.12
CA GLN A 162 20.39 -26.90 -22.54
C GLN A 162 19.71 -25.59 -22.93
N LEU A 163 18.56 -25.66 -23.64
CA LEU A 163 17.77 -24.48 -23.99
C LEU A 163 17.24 -23.78 -22.73
N CYS A 164 16.55 -24.52 -21.85
CA CYS A 164 15.96 -23.97 -20.62
C CYS A 164 17.01 -23.42 -19.64
N THR A 165 18.23 -23.98 -19.63
CA THR A 165 19.33 -23.51 -18.76
C THR A 165 20.14 -22.37 -19.39
N SER A 166 19.85 -21.99 -20.64
CA SER A 166 20.60 -20.94 -21.32
C SER A 166 20.22 -19.55 -20.81
N SER A 167 21.19 -18.66 -20.67
CA SER A 167 20.95 -17.27 -20.26
C SER A 167 20.03 -16.51 -21.21
N TYR A 168 20.01 -16.89 -22.49
CA TYR A 168 19.12 -16.29 -23.50
C TYR A 168 17.65 -16.64 -23.25
N PHE A 169 17.37 -17.88 -22.83
CA PHE A 169 16.02 -18.31 -22.48
C PHE A 169 15.51 -17.58 -21.25
N GLU A 170 16.32 -17.51 -20.19
CA GLU A 170 16.01 -16.74 -18.97
C GLU A 170 15.74 -15.25 -19.29
N PHE A 171 16.57 -14.63 -20.13
CA PHE A 171 16.35 -13.25 -20.56
C PHE A 171 15.05 -13.08 -21.37
N CYS A 172 14.71 -14.03 -22.24
CA CYS A 172 13.46 -14.02 -23.00
C CYS A 172 12.23 -14.04 -22.07
N ILE A 173 12.24 -14.92 -21.04
CA ILE A 173 11.15 -14.98 -20.05
C ILE A 173 11.05 -13.68 -19.25
N MET A 174 12.18 -13.09 -18.85
CA MET A 174 12.19 -11.80 -18.17
C MET A 174 11.58 -10.67 -19.03
N VAL A 175 11.89 -10.64 -20.33
CA VAL A 175 11.29 -9.69 -21.26
C VAL A 175 9.78 -9.92 -21.39
N MET A 176 9.33 -11.18 -21.47
CA MET A 176 7.90 -11.49 -21.52
C MET A 176 7.15 -11.05 -20.25
N ILE A 177 7.74 -11.24 -19.07
CA ILE A 177 7.17 -10.77 -17.79
C ILE A 177 7.04 -9.24 -17.80
N ALA A 178 8.08 -8.53 -18.25
CA ALA A 178 8.06 -7.08 -18.35
C ALA A 178 6.97 -6.59 -19.32
N LEU A 179 6.88 -7.19 -20.51
CA LEU A 179 5.87 -6.84 -21.50
C LEU A 179 4.44 -7.13 -21.01
N ASN A 180 4.22 -8.28 -20.36
CA ASN A 180 2.92 -8.59 -19.76
C ASN A 180 2.54 -7.57 -18.67
N THR A 181 3.51 -7.14 -17.86
CA THR A 181 3.30 -6.10 -16.85
C THR A 181 2.90 -4.76 -17.49
N CYS A 182 3.55 -4.38 -18.60
CA CYS A 182 3.16 -3.18 -19.35
C CYS A 182 1.74 -3.28 -19.92
N VAL A 183 1.32 -4.44 -20.43
CA VAL A 183 -0.04 -4.68 -20.90
C VAL A 183 -1.06 -4.52 -19.76
N LEU A 184 -0.76 -5.06 -18.58
CA LEU A 184 -1.60 -4.90 -17.39
C LEU A 184 -1.72 -3.44 -16.93
N MET A 185 -0.61 -2.68 -16.97
CA MET A 185 -0.60 -1.25 -16.64
C MET A 185 -1.35 -0.39 -17.65
N ALA A 186 -1.47 -0.84 -18.90
CA ALA A 186 -2.17 -0.10 -19.94
C ALA A 186 -3.70 -0.09 -19.79
N LYS A 187 -4.26 -0.86 -18.84
CA LYS A 187 -5.71 -0.91 -18.57
C LYS A 187 -6.18 0.38 -17.91
N TYR A 188 -7.15 1.07 -18.53
CA TYR A 188 -7.73 2.32 -17.99
C TYR A 188 -9.27 2.31 -17.98
N TYR A 189 -9.86 3.21 -17.19
CA TYR A 189 -11.31 3.31 -17.02
C TYR A 189 -11.99 3.95 -18.25
N ARG A 190 -13.11 3.37 -18.71
CA ARG A 190 -13.85 3.77 -19.94
C ARG A 190 -13.06 3.60 -21.25
N SER A 191 -12.23 2.57 -21.35
CA SER A 191 -11.63 2.15 -22.61
C SER A 191 -12.67 1.61 -23.60
N PRO A 192 -12.48 1.82 -24.92
CA PRO A 192 -13.37 1.25 -25.94
C PRO A 192 -13.31 -0.28 -25.94
N SER A 193 -14.40 -0.95 -26.31
CA SER A 193 -14.51 -2.42 -26.28
C SER A 193 -13.40 -3.11 -27.07
N THR A 194 -13.10 -2.65 -28.29
CA THR A 194 -12.03 -3.19 -29.13
C THR A 194 -10.66 -3.15 -28.44
N TYR A 195 -10.38 -2.11 -27.66
CA TYR A 195 -9.13 -2.02 -26.90
C TYR A 195 -9.07 -3.06 -25.79
N ASN A 196 -10.16 -3.24 -25.04
CA ASN A 196 -10.24 -4.27 -24.01
C ASN A 196 -10.12 -5.68 -24.60
N ASP A 197 -10.68 -5.92 -25.79
CA ASP A 197 -10.55 -7.20 -26.48
C ASP A 197 -9.08 -7.47 -26.85
N ILE A 198 -8.37 -6.49 -27.43
CA ILE A 198 -6.93 -6.60 -27.74
C ILE A 198 -6.11 -6.91 -26.48
N LEU A 199 -6.37 -6.22 -25.37
CA LEU A 199 -5.69 -6.48 -24.09
C LEU A 199 -5.98 -7.90 -23.58
N THR A 200 -7.21 -8.39 -23.76
CA THR A 200 -7.62 -9.75 -23.37
C THR A 200 -6.92 -10.81 -24.22
N TYR A 201 -6.83 -10.61 -25.54
CA TYR A 201 -6.06 -11.49 -26.44
C TYR A 201 -4.56 -11.50 -26.12
N ALA A 202 -3.99 -10.33 -25.80
CA ALA A 202 -2.60 -10.22 -25.37
C ALA A 202 -2.32 -11.02 -24.08
N ASN A 203 -3.15 -10.83 -23.04
CA ASN A 203 -3.02 -11.57 -21.77
C ASN A 203 -3.18 -13.09 -21.97
N THR A 204 -4.10 -13.50 -22.84
CA THR A 204 -4.29 -14.92 -23.19
C THR A 204 -3.06 -15.48 -23.91
N THR A 205 -2.44 -14.71 -24.79
CA THR A 205 -1.21 -15.09 -25.50
C THR A 205 -0.04 -15.25 -24.52
N PHE A 206 0.15 -14.31 -23.58
CA PHE A 206 1.18 -14.45 -22.55
C PHE A 206 0.96 -15.68 -21.66
N THR A 207 -0.29 -15.95 -21.28
CA THR A 207 -0.65 -17.16 -20.51
C THR A 207 -0.27 -18.43 -21.27
N ALA A 208 -0.54 -18.49 -22.58
CA ALA A 208 -0.13 -19.62 -23.41
C ALA A 208 1.40 -19.78 -23.46
N LEU A 209 2.15 -18.68 -23.61
CA LEU A 209 3.62 -18.74 -23.67
C LEU A 209 4.25 -19.18 -22.33
N PHE A 210 3.77 -18.69 -21.19
CA PHE A 210 4.22 -19.16 -19.86
C PHE A 210 3.83 -20.62 -19.59
N THR A 211 2.71 -21.07 -20.16
CA THR A 211 2.31 -22.48 -20.10
C THR A 211 3.31 -23.36 -20.87
N VAL A 212 3.68 -22.95 -22.09
CA VAL A 212 4.68 -23.65 -22.91
C VAL A 212 6.04 -23.68 -22.20
N GLU A 213 6.47 -22.56 -21.62
CA GLU A 213 7.69 -22.49 -20.81
C GLU A 213 7.67 -23.51 -19.66
N SER A 214 6.58 -23.53 -18.87
CA SER A 214 6.43 -24.45 -17.74
C SER A 214 6.50 -25.92 -18.20
N ILE A 215 5.87 -26.26 -19.32
CA ILE A 215 5.94 -27.60 -19.91
C ILE A 215 7.38 -27.94 -20.33
N LEU A 216 8.09 -27.02 -20.99
CA LEU A 216 9.48 -27.21 -21.40
C LEU A 216 10.39 -27.44 -20.17
N LYS A 217 10.22 -26.66 -19.10
CA LYS A 217 10.98 -26.82 -17.84
C LYS A 217 10.66 -28.15 -17.14
N ILE A 218 9.40 -28.60 -17.13
CA ILE A 218 9.01 -29.91 -16.59
C ILE A 218 9.68 -31.05 -17.36
N ILE A 219 9.75 -30.96 -18.70
CA ILE A 219 10.43 -31.97 -19.54
C ILE A 219 11.94 -31.94 -19.30
N ALA A 220 12.55 -30.75 -19.21
CA ALA A 220 13.98 -30.57 -18.96
C ALA A 220 14.42 -31.20 -17.63
N PHE A 221 13.87 -30.71 -16.52
CA PHE A 221 14.30 -31.09 -15.17
C PHE A 221 13.68 -32.40 -14.68
N GLY A 222 12.50 -32.76 -15.21
CA GLY A 222 11.64 -33.83 -14.72
C GLY A 222 10.78 -33.38 -13.55
N LEU A 223 9.58 -33.96 -13.42
CA LEU A 223 8.54 -33.55 -12.47
C LEU A 223 9.06 -33.35 -11.04
N ARG A 224 9.82 -34.33 -10.53
CA ARG A 224 10.34 -34.29 -9.15
C ARG A 224 11.36 -33.18 -8.89
N ASN A 225 12.23 -32.89 -9.86
CA ASN A 225 13.25 -31.86 -9.69
C ASN A 225 12.67 -30.46 -9.93
N TYR A 226 11.71 -30.34 -10.84
CA TYR A 226 10.98 -29.10 -11.11
C TYR A 226 10.27 -28.60 -9.84
N PHE A 227 9.46 -29.44 -9.17
CA PHE A 227 8.75 -29.06 -7.95
C PHE A 227 9.63 -28.95 -6.69
N ARG A 228 10.88 -29.41 -6.77
CA ARG A 228 11.83 -29.24 -5.66
C ARG A 228 12.39 -27.82 -5.59
N ASP A 229 12.49 -27.15 -6.73
CA ASP A 229 12.86 -25.75 -6.80
C ASP A 229 11.63 -24.88 -6.49
N LYS A 230 11.75 -24.05 -5.44
CA LYS A 230 10.65 -23.20 -4.98
C LYS A 230 10.24 -22.17 -6.03
N TRP A 231 11.18 -21.71 -6.86
CA TRP A 231 10.90 -20.72 -7.90
C TRP A 231 10.11 -21.33 -9.05
N ASN A 232 10.54 -22.49 -9.55
CA ASN A 232 9.80 -23.23 -10.57
C ASN A 232 8.40 -23.65 -10.07
N ALA A 233 8.27 -24.04 -8.80
CA ALA A 233 6.97 -24.34 -8.20
C ALA A 233 6.06 -23.11 -8.13
N PHE A 234 6.61 -21.93 -7.83
CA PHE A 234 5.87 -20.67 -7.85
C PHE A 234 5.38 -20.33 -9.26
N ASP A 235 6.24 -20.41 -10.28
CA ASP A 235 5.88 -20.16 -11.68
C ASP A 235 4.77 -21.12 -12.17
N PHE A 236 4.81 -22.38 -11.75
CA PHE A 236 3.74 -23.32 -12.09
C PHE A 236 2.38 -22.91 -11.49
N ILE A 237 2.39 -22.43 -10.24
CA ILE A 237 1.18 -21.96 -9.57
C ILE A 237 0.62 -20.72 -10.27
N THR A 238 1.47 -19.79 -10.69
CA THR A 238 1.02 -18.58 -11.41
C THR A 238 0.39 -18.95 -12.76
N VAL A 239 0.98 -19.90 -13.49
CA VAL A 239 0.40 -20.44 -14.74
C VAL A 239 -0.96 -21.10 -14.50
N LEU A 240 -1.09 -21.93 -13.46
CA LEU A 240 -2.39 -22.54 -13.11
C LEU A 240 -3.45 -21.49 -12.78
N GLY A 241 -3.08 -20.44 -12.04
CA GLY A 241 -3.96 -19.30 -11.74
C GLY A 241 -4.44 -18.59 -13.01
N SER A 242 -3.53 -18.33 -13.94
CA SER A 242 -3.84 -17.68 -15.22
C SER A 242 -4.74 -18.54 -16.11
N ILE A 243 -4.53 -19.86 -16.16
CA ILE A 243 -5.42 -20.78 -16.88
C ILE A 243 -6.83 -20.78 -16.26
N ALA A 244 -6.92 -20.80 -14.93
CA ALA A 244 -8.20 -20.74 -14.23
C ALA A 244 -8.95 -19.42 -14.52
N ASP A 245 -8.25 -18.28 -14.56
CA ASP A 245 -8.85 -16.98 -14.89
C ASP A 245 -9.43 -16.95 -16.32
N VAL A 246 -8.67 -17.46 -17.30
CA VAL A 246 -9.14 -17.61 -18.69
C VAL A 246 -10.38 -18.51 -18.75
N LEU A 247 -10.35 -19.67 -18.10
CA LEU A 247 -11.49 -20.59 -18.07
C LEU A 247 -12.74 -19.95 -17.45
N VAL A 248 -12.59 -19.23 -16.34
CA VAL A 248 -13.69 -18.52 -15.68
C VAL A 248 -14.29 -17.46 -16.61
N THR A 249 -13.46 -16.75 -17.36
CA THR A 249 -13.90 -15.75 -18.34
C THR A 249 -14.72 -16.38 -19.46
N GLU A 250 -14.26 -17.49 -20.03
CA GLU A 250 -14.98 -18.25 -21.07
C GLU A 250 -16.32 -18.82 -20.56
N PHE A 251 -16.34 -19.36 -19.34
CA PHE A 251 -17.58 -19.83 -18.72
C PHE A 251 -18.59 -18.69 -18.50
N ARG A 252 -18.13 -17.49 -18.14
CA ARG A 252 -18.99 -16.31 -17.99
C ARG A 252 -19.57 -15.86 -19.34
N LEU A 253 -18.75 -15.83 -20.39
CA LEU A 253 -19.19 -15.50 -21.75
C LEU A 253 -20.21 -16.52 -22.27
N THR A 254 -19.97 -17.81 -22.06
CA THR A 254 -20.88 -18.88 -22.45
C THR A 254 -22.24 -18.74 -21.73
N LYS A 255 -22.23 -18.48 -20.41
CA LYS A 255 -23.47 -18.25 -19.65
C LYS A 255 -24.22 -17.00 -20.11
N ALA A 256 -23.52 -15.92 -20.44
CA ALA A 256 -24.14 -14.70 -20.95
C ALA A 256 -24.80 -14.93 -22.33
N ASN A 257 -24.12 -15.65 -23.22
CA ASN A 257 -24.66 -15.98 -24.55
C ASN A 257 -25.90 -16.90 -24.46
N VAL A 258 -25.90 -17.87 -23.54
CA VAL A 258 -27.07 -18.71 -23.27
C VAL A 258 -28.21 -17.92 -22.63
N ALA A 259 -27.93 -16.99 -21.72
CA ALA A 259 -28.96 -16.13 -21.12
C ALA A 259 -29.63 -15.22 -22.16
N LEU A 260 -28.88 -14.73 -23.15
CA LEU A 260 -29.41 -13.92 -24.25
C LEU A 260 -30.23 -14.76 -25.26
N SER A 261 -29.88 -16.03 -25.49
CA SER A 261 -30.65 -16.90 -26.40
C SER A 261 -31.97 -17.41 -25.78
N VAL A 262 -32.11 -17.37 -24.45
CA VAL A 262 -33.32 -17.80 -23.71
C VAL A 262 -34.17 -16.59 -23.24
N GLY A 263 -33.90 -15.38 -23.74
CA GLY A 263 -34.73 -14.20 -23.48
C GLY A 263 -36.20 -14.44 -23.84
N PRO A 264 -37.17 -13.98 -23.03
CA PRO A 264 -38.56 -14.39 -23.14
C PRO A 264 -39.12 -14.01 -24.51
N GLN A 265 -39.62 -15.00 -25.25
CA GLN A 265 -40.54 -14.74 -26.35
C GLN A 265 -41.74 -13.99 -25.77
N LYS A 266 -41.80 -12.67 -26.04
CA LYS A 266 -43.00 -11.87 -25.79
C LYS A 266 -44.13 -12.48 -26.61
N HIS A 267 -44.95 -13.30 -25.94
CA HIS A 267 -46.24 -13.69 -26.45
C HIS A 267 -47.21 -12.51 -26.31
N LYS A 268 -47.61 -11.99 -27.46
CA LYS A 268 -48.76 -11.10 -27.75
C LYS A 268 -48.71 -9.66 -27.22
#